data_AF-A0AAI9EQE4-F1
#
_entry.id   AF-A0AAI9EQE4-F1
#
_cell.length_a   1.000
_cell.length_b   1.000
_cell.length_c   1.000
_cell.angle_alpha   90.00
_cell.angle_beta   90.00
_cell.angle_gamma   90.00
#
_symmetry.space_group_name_H-M   'P 1'
#
loop_
_entity.id
_entity.type
_entity.pdbx_description
1 polymer ?
#
loop_
_entity_poly.entity_id
_entity_poly.type
_entity_poly.pdbx_seq_one_letter_code
_entity_poly.pdbx_strand_id
1 'polypeptide(L)'
;MSQRPFWQQKTLAEMSDSEWESLCDGCGQCCLNKLIDEDTDEIYFTNVACDQLNIKTCQCRHYDRRFELEEDCIKLTRENLVTFEWLPPTCAYRLIGEGHDLPHWHPLLTGSKSAMHGERISVRHIAVRESEVVDWQDHILNKPQWAR
;
A
#
# COMPACT_ATOMS: atom_id res chain seq x y z
N MET A 1 -17.30 -17.26 23.51
CA MET A 1 -16.62 -17.79 22.31
C MET A 1 -16.42 -16.61 21.38
N SER A 2 -15.20 -16.07 21.26
CA SER A 2 -14.94 -15.08 20.22
C SER A 2 -15.02 -15.78 18.89
N GLN A 3 -15.98 -15.39 18.05
CA GLN A 3 -16.00 -15.85 16.66
C GLN A 3 -14.68 -15.43 16.02
N ARG A 4 -14.05 -16.32 15.25
CA ARG A 4 -12.84 -15.96 14.51
C ARG A 4 -13.17 -14.79 13.57
N PRO A 5 -12.23 -13.88 13.30
CA PRO A 5 -12.48 -12.82 12.34
C PRO A 5 -12.67 -13.36 10.91
N PHE A 6 -13.34 -12.59 10.04
CA PHE A 6 -13.68 -13.04 8.68
C PHE A 6 -12.43 -13.37 7.85
N TRP A 7 -11.33 -12.62 8.02
CA TRP A 7 -10.08 -12.83 7.28
C TRP A 7 -9.33 -14.11 7.67
N GLN A 8 -9.74 -14.79 8.74
CA GLN A 8 -9.26 -16.12 9.12
C GLN A 8 -10.24 -17.25 8.74
N GLN A 9 -11.43 -16.90 8.25
CA GLN A 9 -12.48 -17.86 7.91
C GLN A 9 -12.76 -17.94 6.41
N LYS A 10 -12.54 -16.85 5.68
CA LYS A 10 -12.83 -16.70 4.26
C LYS A 10 -11.53 -16.57 3.48
N THR A 11 -11.48 -17.22 2.33
CA THR A 11 -10.53 -16.91 1.27
C THR A 11 -10.83 -15.53 0.69
N LEU A 12 -9.85 -14.90 0.02
CA LEU A 12 -10.05 -13.61 -0.64
C LEU A 12 -11.24 -13.62 -1.62
N ALA A 13 -11.45 -14.74 -2.32
CA ALA A 13 -12.54 -14.94 -3.27
C ALA A 13 -13.94 -14.96 -2.62
N GLU A 14 -14.04 -15.38 -1.35
CA GLU A 14 -15.30 -15.46 -0.61
C GLU A 14 -15.66 -14.14 0.10
N MET A 15 -14.72 -13.19 0.18
CA MET A 15 -14.94 -11.89 0.79
C MET A 15 -15.86 -11.03 -0.06
N SER A 16 -16.84 -10.38 0.56
CA SER A 16 -17.56 -9.27 -0.06
C SER A 16 -16.63 -8.09 -0.34
N ASP A 17 -17.03 -7.15 -1.21
CA ASP A 17 -16.22 -5.96 -1.50
C ASP A 17 -15.96 -5.10 -0.26
N SER A 18 -16.92 -5.03 0.66
CA SER A 18 -16.71 -4.33 1.94
C SER A 18 -15.67 -5.03 2.81
N GLU A 19 -15.66 -6.36 2.85
CA GLU A 19 -14.67 -7.13 3.61
C GLU A 19 -13.29 -6.99 2.99
N TRP A 20 -13.20 -7.08 1.66
CA TRP A 20 -11.97 -6.83 0.90
C TRP A 20 -11.42 -5.44 1.18
N GLU A 21 -12.18 -4.38 0.96
CA GLU A 21 -11.69 -3.00 1.20
C GLU A 21 -11.29 -2.78 2.67
N SER A 22 -11.94 -3.48 3.62
CA SER A 22 -11.58 -3.39 5.04
C SER A 22 -10.26 -4.07 5.40
N LEU A 23 -9.73 -4.95 4.55
CA LEU A 23 -8.38 -5.52 4.73
C LEU A 23 -7.30 -4.45 4.59
N CYS A 24 -7.52 -3.39 3.80
CA CYS A 24 -6.52 -2.36 3.61
C CYS A 24 -6.15 -1.67 4.94
N ASP A 25 -4.90 -1.78 5.33
CA ASP A 25 -4.31 -1.16 6.52
C ASP A 25 -4.32 0.37 6.42
N GLY A 26 -4.39 0.89 5.19
CA GLY A 26 -4.29 2.32 4.89
C GLY A 26 -2.89 2.86 5.16
N CYS A 27 -1.85 2.09 4.84
CA CYS A 27 -0.45 2.46 5.01
C CYS A 27 0.05 3.50 3.98
N GLY A 28 -0.63 3.62 2.84
CA GLY A 28 -0.32 4.56 1.76
C GLY A 28 0.83 4.14 0.83
N GLN A 29 1.40 2.95 0.98
CA GLN A 29 2.54 2.49 0.17
C GLN A 29 2.16 2.23 -1.31
N CYS A 30 0.90 1.85 -1.58
CA CYS A 30 0.40 1.76 -2.95
C CYS A 30 0.29 3.13 -3.65
N CYS A 31 0.16 4.22 -2.89
CA CYS A 31 0.07 5.60 -3.42
C CYS A 31 1.44 6.24 -3.67
N LEU A 32 2.54 5.54 -3.38
CA LEU A 32 3.88 6.00 -3.74
C LEU A 32 4.15 5.68 -5.21
N ASN A 33 4.81 6.56 -5.92
CA ASN A 33 5.25 6.33 -7.28
C ASN A 33 6.41 5.33 -7.31
N LYS A 34 6.43 4.50 -8.35
CA LYS A 34 7.49 3.56 -8.63
C LYS A 34 8.13 3.95 -9.95
N LEU A 35 9.45 3.83 -10.03
CA LEU A 35 10.18 3.98 -11.28
C LEU A 35 10.49 2.57 -11.79
N ILE A 36 10.40 2.38 -13.10
CA ILE A 36 10.75 1.12 -13.77
C ILE A 36 11.97 1.40 -14.63
N ASP A 37 12.99 0.56 -14.49
CA ASP A 37 14.16 0.58 -15.36
C ASP A 37 13.78 0.13 -16.77
N GLU A 38 14.12 0.92 -17.79
CA GLU A 38 13.72 0.65 -19.17
C GLU A 38 14.40 -0.57 -19.81
N ASP A 39 15.56 -0.97 -19.29
CA ASP A 39 16.35 -2.07 -19.83
C ASP A 39 16.10 -3.40 -19.10
N THR A 40 15.76 -3.34 -17.81
CA THR A 40 15.70 -4.52 -16.93
C THR A 40 14.33 -4.81 -16.35
N ASP A 41 13.35 -3.92 -16.53
CA ASP A 41 12.04 -3.95 -15.87
C ASP A 41 12.14 -3.93 -14.32
N GLU A 42 13.29 -3.57 -13.76
CA GLU A 42 13.47 -3.49 -12.30
C GLU A 42 12.65 -2.34 -11.71
N ILE A 43 11.94 -2.63 -10.61
CA ILE A 43 11.09 -1.66 -9.92
C ILE A 43 11.83 -0.99 -8.78
N TYR A 44 11.97 0.33 -8.88
CA TYR A 44 12.49 1.19 -7.82
C TYR A 44 11.34 1.85 -7.05
N PHE A 45 11.37 1.67 -5.73
CA PHE A 45 10.42 2.27 -4.80
C PHE A 45 10.90 3.67 -4.43
N THR A 46 10.03 4.66 -4.58
CA THR A 46 10.31 6.03 -4.14
C THR A 46 9.51 6.38 -2.90
N ASN A 47 9.87 7.47 -2.21
CA ASN A 47 8.98 8.12 -1.24
C ASN A 47 8.10 9.22 -1.86
N VAL A 48 8.03 9.32 -3.19
CA VAL A 48 7.19 10.29 -3.88
C VAL A 48 5.75 9.78 -3.86
N ALA A 49 4.82 10.56 -3.33
CA ALA A 49 3.41 10.20 -3.25
C ALA A 49 2.58 10.99 -4.27
N CYS A 50 1.59 10.30 -4.85
CA CYS A 50 0.52 10.93 -5.62
C CYS A 50 -0.10 12.11 -4.84
N ASP A 51 -0.41 13.20 -5.54
CA ASP A 51 -0.92 14.43 -4.94
C ASP A 51 -2.27 14.27 -4.23
N GLN A 52 -3.03 13.23 -4.59
CA GLN A 52 -4.30 12.90 -3.95
C GLN A 52 -4.11 12.28 -2.55
N LEU A 53 -2.90 11.85 -2.18
CA LEU A 53 -2.62 11.30 -0.85
C LEU A 53 -2.62 12.41 0.22
N ASN A 54 -3.38 12.21 1.29
CA ASN A 54 -3.15 12.92 2.53
C ASN A 54 -2.05 12.20 3.33
N ILE A 55 -0.81 12.68 3.22
CA ILE A 55 0.36 12.07 3.87
C ILE A 55 0.17 11.89 5.39
N LYS A 56 -0.52 12.82 6.06
CA LYS A 56 -0.74 12.75 7.52
C LYS A 56 -1.63 11.57 7.93
N THR A 57 -2.65 11.26 7.13
CA THR A 57 -3.62 10.17 7.41
C THR A 57 -3.36 8.90 6.61
N CYS A 58 -2.45 8.97 5.63
CA CYS A 58 -2.16 7.94 4.64
C CYS A 58 -3.40 7.46 3.87
N GLN A 59 -4.34 8.37 3.62
CA GLN A 59 -5.56 8.09 2.86
C GLN A 59 -5.65 9.00 1.65
N CYS A 60 -6.16 8.45 0.54
CA CYS A 60 -6.54 9.25 -0.61
C CYS A 60 -7.68 10.21 -0.21
N ARG A 61 -7.53 11.48 -0.57
CA ARG A 61 -8.54 12.54 -0.32
C ARG A 61 -9.82 12.33 -1.13
N HIS A 62 -9.69 11.65 -2.27
CA HIS A 62 -10.75 11.45 -3.25
C HIS A 62 -10.81 9.99 -3.69
N TYR A 63 -10.84 9.04 -2.73
CA TYR A 63 -10.74 7.61 -3.04
C TYR A 63 -11.77 7.13 -4.06
N ASP A 64 -13.02 7.59 -3.98
CA ASP A 64 -14.09 7.19 -4.89
C ASP A 64 -13.88 7.69 -6.33
N ARG A 65 -13.18 8.81 -6.49
CA ARG A 65 -12.90 9.46 -7.79
C ARG A 65 -11.43 9.34 -8.21
N ARG A 66 -10.66 8.48 -7.54
CA ARG A 66 -9.20 8.43 -7.69
C ARG A 66 -8.76 8.17 -9.13
N PHE A 67 -9.49 7.32 -9.85
CA PHE A 67 -9.19 7.00 -11.25
C PHE A 67 -9.54 8.12 -12.24
N GLU A 68 -10.34 9.11 -11.82
CA GLU A 68 -10.61 10.32 -12.61
C GLU A 68 -9.52 11.39 -12.39
N LEU A 69 -8.83 11.33 -11.25
CA LEU A 69 -7.91 12.36 -10.78
C LEU A 69 -6.44 11.95 -10.91
N GLU A 70 -6.17 10.66 -10.96
CA GLU A 70 -4.84 10.07 -11.03
C GLU A 70 -4.86 8.92 -12.05
N GLU A 71 -4.26 9.16 -13.22
CA GLU A 71 -4.28 8.21 -14.35
C GLU A 71 -3.52 6.93 -14.01
N ASP A 72 -2.45 7.03 -13.22
CA ASP A 72 -1.62 5.90 -12.81
C ASP A 72 -2.18 5.19 -11.55
N CYS A 73 -3.34 5.60 -11.05
CA CYS A 73 -3.94 4.96 -9.89
C CYS A 73 -4.42 3.55 -10.24
N ILE A 74 -3.88 2.56 -9.54
CA ILE A 74 -4.24 1.16 -9.76
C ILE A 74 -5.45 0.72 -8.95
N LYS A 75 -6.28 -0.12 -9.56
CA LYS A 75 -7.31 -0.89 -8.84
C LYS A 75 -6.75 -2.26 -8.50
N LEU A 76 -6.50 -2.48 -7.21
CA LEU A 76 -6.18 -3.81 -6.71
C LEU A 76 -7.46 -4.63 -6.54
N THR A 77 -7.51 -5.79 -7.17
CA THR A 77 -8.62 -6.74 -7.11
C THR A 77 -8.09 -8.12 -6.72
N ARG A 78 -9.01 -9.04 -6.44
CA ARG A 78 -8.66 -10.42 -6.06
C ARG A 78 -7.97 -11.16 -7.21
N GLU A 79 -8.37 -10.84 -8.44
CA GLU A 79 -7.92 -11.49 -9.67
C GLU A 79 -6.53 -11.02 -10.10
N ASN A 80 -6.22 -9.73 -9.91
CA ASN A 80 -4.94 -9.16 -10.32
C ASN A 80 -3.91 -9.07 -9.19
N LEU A 81 -4.26 -9.41 -7.94
CA LEU A 81 -3.35 -9.33 -6.80
C LEU A 81 -1.99 -10.01 -7.08
N VAL A 82 -2.01 -11.18 -7.72
CA VAL A 82 -0.82 -11.98 -8.05
C VAL A 82 0.11 -11.31 -9.06
N THR A 83 -0.35 -10.30 -9.80
CA THR A 83 0.47 -9.58 -10.77
C THR A 83 1.25 -8.42 -10.15
N PHE A 84 1.00 -8.10 -8.87
CA PHE A 84 1.68 -7.01 -8.18
C PHE A 84 2.80 -7.52 -7.28
N GLU A 85 3.89 -7.97 -7.90
CA GLU A 85 5.08 -8.50 -7.19
C GLU A 85 5.73 -7.45 -6.27
N TRP A 86 5.56 -6.16 -6.60
CA TRP A 86 6.06 -5.04 -5.81
C TRP A 86 5.25 -4.73 -4.55
N LEU A 87 4.12 -5.39 -4.32
CA LEU A 87 3.37 -5.15 -3.09
C LEU A 87 4.24 -5.45 -1.86
N PRO A 88 4.22 -4.58 -0.85
CA PRO A 88 5.02 -4.77 0.36
C PRO A 88 4.76 -6.15 0.95
N PRO A 89 5.77 -6.82 1.52
CA PRO A 89 5.59 -8.14 2.14
C PRO A 89 4.60 -8.09 3.31
N THR A 90 4.37 -6.91 3.89
CA THR A 90 3.40 -6.68 4.97
C THR A 90 2.01 -6.26 4.48
N CYS A 91 1.75 -6.20 3.17
CA CYS A 91 0.45 -5.81 2.64
C CYS A 91 -0.61 -6.84 3.05
N ALA A 92 -1.71 -6.41 3.70
CA ALA A 92 -2.74 -7.33 4.17
C ALA A 92 -3.33 -8.20 3.06
N TYR A 93 -3.57 -7.65 1.87
CA TYR A 93 -4.07 -8.44 0.73
C TYR A 93 -3.14 -9.59 0.37
N ARG A 94 -1.83 -9.31 0.32
CA ARG A 94 -0.79 -10.30 0.03
C ARG A 94 -0.71 -11.35 1.14
N LEU A 95 -0.61 -10.92 2.39
CA LEU A 95 -0.51 -11.82 3.54
C LEU A 95 -1.70 -12.78 3.62
N ILE A 96 -2.92 -12.26 3.55
CA ILE A 96 -4.12 -13.09 3.62
C ILE A 96 -4.23 -14.00 2.38
N GLY A 97 -3.85 -13.51 1.20
CA GLY A 97 -3.79 -14.32 -0.02
C GLY A 97 -2.80 -15.49 0.06
N GLU A 98 -1.69 -15.29 0.76
CA GLU A 98 -0.66 -16.30 1.03
C GLU A 98 -0.98 -17.18 2.26
N GLY A 99 -2.10 -16.94 2.94
CA GLY A 99 -2.52 -17.69 4.13
C GLY A 99 -1.81 -17.30 5.43
N HIS A 100 -1.17 -16.13 5.46
CA HIS A 100 -0.54 -15.55 6.64
C HIS A 100 -1.53 -14.74 7.49
N ASP A 101 -1.20 -14.55 8.76
CA ASP A 101 -1.95 -13.69 9.67
C ASP A 101 -1.65 -12.20 9.43
N LEU A 102 -2.58 -11.33 9.86
CA LEU A 102 -2.36 -9.89 9.86
C LEU A 102 -1.31 -9.51 10.92
N PRO A 103 -0.42 -8.53 10.64
CA PRO A 103 0.56 -8.06 11.61
C PRO A 103 -0.10 -7.45 12.85
N HIS A 104 0.55 -7.53 14.02
CA HIS A 104 -0.03 -7.09 15.30
C HIS A 104 -0.44 -5.62 15.35
N TRP A 105 0.14 -4.77 14.50
CA TRP A 105 -0.18 -3.34 14.37
C TRP A 105 -1.36 -3.05 13.43
N HIS A 106 -1.91 -4.06 12.74
CA HIS A 106 -2.94 -3.89 11.73
C HIS A 106 -4.24 -3.26 12.30
N PRO A 107 -4.91 -2.33 11.60
CA PRO A 107 -6.12 -1.66 12.11
C PRO A 107 -7.27 -2.59 12.48
N LEU A 108 -7.47 -3.70 11.75
CA LEU A 108 -8.48 -4.71 12.10
C LEU A 108 -8.21 -5.41 13.45
N LEU A 109 -6.96 -5.42 13.93
CA LEU A 109 -6.59 -5.98 15.24
C LEU A 109 -6.58 -4.91 16.34
N THR A 110 -6.08 -3.71 16.03
CA THR A 110 -5.84 -2.64 17.00
C THR A 110 -6.99 -1.63 17.10
N GLY A 111 -7.93 -1.66 16.16
CA GLY A 111 -9.07 -0.74 16.06
C GLY A 111 -8.71 0.66 15.53
N SER A 112 -7.44 0.96 15.25
CA SER A 112 -7.02 2.25 14.69
C SER A 112 -5.70 2.15 13.92
N LYS A 113 -5.34 3.22 13.18
CA LYS A 113 -4.05 3.29 12.46
C LYS A 113 -2.86 3.70 13.34
N SER A 114 -3.10 3.98 14.62
CA SER A 114 -2.09 4.58 15.50
C SER A 114 -0.88 3.68 15.71
N ALA A 115 -1.07 2.37 15.87
CA ALA A 115 0.01 1.40 16.01
C ALA A 115 0.88 1.33 14.74
N MET A 116 0.25 1.16 13.58
CA MET A 116 0.91 1.18 12.27
C MET A 116 1.76 2.45 12.05
N HIS A 117 1.22 3.62 12.39
CA HIS A 117 1.96 4.89 12.31
C HIS A 117 3.12 4.93 13.30
N GLY A 118 2.91 4.48 14.54
CA GLY A 118 3.94 4.44 15.58
C GLY A 118 5.12 3.55 15.22
N GLU A 119 4.86 2.44 14.53
CA GLU A 119 5.89 1.52 14.03
C GLU A 119 6.50 1.94 12.68
N ARG A 120 6.11 3.11 12.16
CA ARG A 120 6.60 3.68 10.90
C ARG A 120 6.38 2.78 9.67
N ILE A 121 5.37 1.93 9.72
CA ILE A 121 4.99 1.08 8.57
C ILE A 121 4.33 1.91 7.47
N SER A 122 3.52 2.90 7.86
CA SER A 122 2.88 3.81 6.91
C SER A 122 3.85 4.82 6.33
N VAL A 123 3.53 5.36 5.16
CA VAL A 123 4.35 6.35 4.45
C VAL A 123 4.40 7.73 5.11
N ARG A 124 3.60 7.95 6.16
CA ARG A 124 3.40 9.24 6.87
C ARG A 124 4.67 10.03 7.17
N HIS A 125 5.76 9.34 7.49
CA HIS A 125 7.01 9.95 7.94
C HIS A 125 8.08 10.06 6.86
N ILE A 126 7.84 9.48 5.69
CA ILE A 126 8.81 9.45 4.59
C ILE A 126 8.29 10.13 3.33
N ALA A 127 6.96 10.15 3.12
CA ALA A 127 6.38 10.58 1.86
C ALA A 127 6.55 12.10 1.63
N VAL A 128 6.80 12.44 0.37
CA VAL A 128 6.76 13.80 -0.17
C VAL A 128 5.75 13.86 -1.31
N ARG A 129 5.21 15.02 -1.62
CA ARG A 129 4.26 15.17 -2.73
C ARG A 129 5.00 15.18 -4.07
N GLU A 130 4.44 14.53 -5.08
CA GLU A 130 5.04 14.54 -6.42
C GLU A 130 5.15 15.93 -7.05
N SER A 131 4.19 16.83 -6.78
CA SER A 131 4.26 18.23 -7.19
C SER A 131 5.42 19.03 -6.59
N GLU A 132 6.05 18.51 -5.52
CA GLU A 132 7.18 19.14 -4.84
C GLU A 132 8.53 18.51 -5.23
N VAL A 133 8.53 17.47 -6.08
CA VAL A 133 9.73 16.74 -6.47
C VAL A 133 10.15 17.12 -7.89
N VAL A 134 11.42 17.53 -8.04
CA VAL A 134 12.01 17.86 -9.34
C VAL A 134 12.61 16.62 -10.01
N ASP A 135 13.43 15.86 -9.28
CA ASP A 135 14.04 14.62 -9.76
C ASP A 135 13.60 13.45 -8.88
N TRP A 136 12.86 12.51 -9.47
CA TRP A 136 12.31 11.37 -8.73
C TRP A 136 13.39 10.33 -8.40
N GLN A 137 14.54 10.33 -9.07
CA GLN A 137 15.64 9.40 -8.79
C GLN A 137 16.30 9.69 -7.43
N ASP A 138 16.30 10.95 -7.00
CA ASP A 138 16.78 11.35 -5.66
C ASP A 138 15.93 10.76 -4.52
N HIS A 139 14.71 10.34 -4.85
CA HIS A 139 13.71 9.85 -3.92
C HIS A 139 13.61 8.32 -3.85
N ILE A 140 14.46 7.59 -4.58
CA ILE A 140 14.52 6.12 -4.53
C ILE A 140 14.97 5.66 -3.13
N LEU A 141 14.19 4.77 -2.52
CA LEU A 141 14.41 4.22 -1.18
C LEU A 141 15.23 2.92 -1.21
N ASN A 142 15.08 2.12 -2.25
CA ASN A 142 15.81 0.87 -2.46
C ASN A 142 17.00 1.06 -3.42
N LYS A 143 17.78 2.14 -3.26
CA LYS A 143 18.91 2.41 -4.17
C LYS A 143 19.83 1.18 -4.28
N PRO A 144 20.17 0.75 -5.51
CA PRO A 144 21.13 -0.32 -5.71
C PRO A 144 22.49 0.11 -5.14
N GLN A 145 23.34 -0.86 -4.76
CA GLN A 145 24.58 -0.59 -4.01
C GLN A 145 25.54 0.40 -4.69
N TRP A 146 25.49 0.54 -6.01
CA TRP A 146 26.34 1.46 -6.77
C TRP A 146 25.85 2.92 -6.77
N ALA A 147 24.61 3.18 -6.35
CA ALA A 147 23.96 4.49 -6.33
C ALA A 147 23.98 5.17 -4.94
N ARG A 148 24.77 4.64 -3.98
CA ARG A 148 25.02 5.22 -2.66
C ARG A 148 26.42 5.80 -2.57
#